data_AF-A0A349K591-F1
#
_entry.id   AF-A0A349K591-F1
#
_cell.length_a   1.000
_cell.length_b   1.000
_cell.length_c   1.000
_cell.angle_alpha   90.00
_cell.angle_beta   90.00
_cell.angle_gamma   90.00
#
_symmetry.space_group_name_H-M   'P 1'
#
loop_
_entity.id
_entity.type
_entity.pdbx_description
1 polymer ?
#
loop_
_entity_poly.entity_id
_entity_poly.type
_entity_poly.pdbx_seq_one_letter_code
_entity_poly.pdbx_strand_id
1 'polypeptide(L)'
;DPSRETIAKLLKRHGYTNAIFGKWHLGHREKYLPLQNGFDEYAGLICSNDMWPVDYDGKPLTGKKRSYYPPMSFWKGNQPSERIETLSDQGMLTNKITKQAVDFINRNKNNPFFLYLPHPMPHQPIAASDKFLGKSKLGLYGDVIMEIDWSVGQIINALKNNDIDNNTLIIYASDNGPWLNYGKWGGSAGPLREGKGSMWEGGARVPCIMRWPEKIKPGQTSSNIAATIDIFPTVAEIIGEKKIKTKIDGTSLMPLLDGTPDANPRSELYYYYGENLIAVRKGKYKLVFPHVYRSYKKVKPGENLHPGAYAQGKAGLELYNLETDIGETTDLAAQFPSIVNDLQTLGEKARSILGDKLTGKTGSESYETVCGSQPPAVKFSHLAIGKDLALGDSPHQKYPGESISALVNGIGGTINYRDPSWQGFEAKDLIATIDLGEIKNINSVRVRFLQDQVVWIFLPKKVQIEHSVDGKTFELVHQSFPDNGFSYVQDVFEFKVKLKEIESRYVRVKGFNLNTCPDYHPGAGGPSWVFADEIIIQ
;
A
#
# COMPACT_ATOMS: atom_id res chain seq x y z
N ASP A 1 -9.66 2.03 0.29
CA ASP A 1 -11.01 2.19 0.84
C ASP A 1 -12.03 1.91 -0.27
N PRO A 2 -12.86 0.86 -0.19
CA PRO A 2 -13.79 0.48 -1.25
C PRO A 2 -14.96 1.46 -1.41
N SER A 3 -15.18 2.38 -0.46
CA SER A 3 -16.18 3.43 -0.58
C SER A 3 -15.73 4.56 -1.52
N ARG A 4 -14.42 4.70 -1.76
CA ARG A 4 -13.89 5.70 -2.67
C ARG A 4 -14.31 5.40 -4.12
N GLU A 5 -14.76 6.43 -4.79
CA GLU A 5 -15.12 6.37 -6.21
C GLU A 5 -13.84 6.30 -7.05
N THR A 6 -13.73 5.27 -7.89
CA THR A 6 -12.63 5.09 -8.84
C THR A 6 -13.04 5.60 -10.21
N ILE A 7 -12.09 5.83 -11.12
CA ILE A 7 -12.37 6.16 -12.54
C ILE A 7 -13.34 5.11 -13.14
N ALA A 8 -13.09 3.83 -12.88
CA ALA A 8 -13.95 2.75 -13.37
C ALA A 8 -15.38 2.82 -12.78
N LYS A 9 -15.54 3.05 -11.47
CA LYS A 9 -16.87 3.22 -10.86
C LYS A 9 -17.62 4.40 -11.47
N LEU A 10 -16.93 5.52 -11.70
CA LEU A 10 -17.49 6.68 -12.38
C LEU A 10 -17.96 6.30 -13.79
N LEU A 11 -17.07 5.76 -14.63
CA LEU A 11 -17.36 5.43 -16.02
C LEU A 11 -18.45 4.36 -16.18
N LYS A 12 -18.50 3.37 -15.28
CA LYS A 12 -19.55 2.34 -15.27
C LYS A 12 -20.95 2.94 -15.15
N ARG A 13 -21.12 4.00 -14.35
CA ARG A 13 -22.41 4.72 -14.22
C ARG A 13 -22.82 5.44 -15.52
N HIS A 14 -21.87 5.69 -16.41
CA HIS A 14 -22.05 6.33 -17.71
C HIS A 14 -22.05 5.34 -18.88
N GLY A 15 -22.25 4.04 -18.58
CA GLY A 15 -22.43 3.01 -19.61
C GLY A 15 -21.12 2.50 -20.25
N TYR A 16 -19.96 2.83 -19.69
CA TYR A 16 -18.69 2.30 -20.16
C TYR A 16 -18.52 0.84 -19.76
N THR A 17 -17.95 0.05 -20.66
CA THR A 17 -17.37 -1.26 -20.32
C THR A 17 -15.93 -1.07 -19.87
N ASN A 18 -15.58 -1.57 -18.68
CA ASN A 18 -14.30 -1.28 -18.06
C ASN A 18 -13.43 -2.54 -17.93
N ALA A 19 -12.20 -2.46 -18.42
CA ALA A 19 -11.20 -3.52 -18.25
C ALA A 19 -9.92 -2.99 -17.62
N ILE A 20 -9.29 -3.84 -16.81
CA ILE A 20 -7.91 -3.65 -16.35
C ILE A 20 -7.08 -4.89 -16.65
N PHE A 21 -5.96 -4.71 -17.34
CA PHE A 21 -5.04 -5.79 -17.63
C PHE A 21 -3.62 -5.46 -17.14
N GLY A 22 -3.11 -6.24 -16.18
CA GLY A 22 -1.80 -6.00 -15.57
C GLY A 22 -1.83 -5.92 -14.04
N LYS A 23 -0.98 -5.09 -13.46
CA LYS A 23 -0.78 -4.95 -12.03
C LYS A 23 -1.91 -4.16 -11.35
N TRP A 24 -2.47 -4.71 -10.27
CA TRP A 24 -3.48 -4.03 -9.46
C TRP A 24 -2.88 -3.24 -8.29
N HIS A 25 -2.31 -3.94 -7.30
CA HIS A 25 -1.57 -3.37 -6.18
C HIS A 25 -2.33 -2.38 -5.27
N LEU A 26 -3.67 -2.42 -5.27
CA LEU A 26 -4.53 -1.63 -4.39
C LEU A 26 -5.29 -2.47 -3.34
N GLY A 27 -4.77 -3.67 -3.05
CA GLY A 27 -5.27 -4.59 -2.03
C GLY A 27 -5.59 -5.98 -2.61
N HIS A 28 -5.33 -7.02 -1.81
CA HIS A 28 -5.46 -8.42 -2.24
C HIS A 28 -6.72 -9.11 -1.69
N ARG A 29 -7.40 -8.53 -0.70
CA ARG A 29 -8.68 -9.07 -0.19
C ARG A 29 -9.80 -8.77 -1.18
N GLU A 30 -10.81 -9.65 -1.26
CA GLU A 30 -11.87 -9.59 -2.28
C GLU A 30 -12.51 -8.20 -2.45
N LYS A 31 -12.88 -7.53 -1.34
CA LYS A 31 -13.46 -6.17 -1.36
C LYS A 31 -12.56 -5.10 -2.01
N TYR A 32 -11.26 -5.38 -2.14
CA TYR A 32 -10.28 -4.49 -2.76
C TYR A 32 -9.90 -4.91 -4.17
N LEU A 33 -10.37 -6.06 -4.68
CA LEU A 33 -10.02 -6.52 -6.02
C LEU A 33 -10.66 -5.63 -7.12
N PRO A 34 -10.14 -5.67 -8.37
CA PRO A 34 -10.61 -4.79 -9.44
C PRO A 34 -12.11 -4.88 -9.75
N LEU A 35 -12.68 -6.09 -9.76
CA LEU A 35 -14.11 -6.30 -10.07
C LEU A 35 -15.03 -5.64 -9.03
N GLN A 36 -14.63 -5.68 -7.76
CA GLN A 36 -15.31 -4.97 -6.66
C GLN A 36 -15.12 -3.45 -6.73
N ASN A 37 -14.22 -2.95 -7.59
CA ASN A 37 -13.84 -1.55 -7.69
C ASN A 37 -14.12 -0.92 -9.06
N GLY A 38 -15.13 -1.43 -9.77
CA GLY A 38 -15.76 -0.79 -10.93
C GLY A 38 -15.36 -1.36 -12.29
N PHE A 39 -14.43 -2.32 -12.33
CA PHE A 39 -14.06 -3.03 -13.55
C PHE A 39 -15.01 -4.20 -13.83
N ASP A 40 -15.25 -4.48 -15.10
CA ASP A 40 -16.04 -5.62 -15.58
C ASP A 40 -15.13 -6.81 -15.92
N GLU A 41 -13.93 -6.53 -16.43
CA GLU A 41 -12.92 -7.53 -16.78
C GLU A 41 -11.58 -7.24 -16.08
N TYR A 42 -10.94 -8.29 -15.58
CA TYR A 42 -9.60 -8.22 -15.01
C TYR A 42 -8.77 -9.42 -15.43
N ALA A 43 -7.52 -9.17 -15.83
CA ALA A 43 -6.50 -10.20 -15.98
C ALA A 43 -5.10 -9.64 -15.65
N GLY A 44 -4.35 -10.27 -14.76
CA GLY A 44 -3.01 -9.78 -14.41
C GLY A 44 -2.53 -10.18 -13.02
N LEU A 45 -1.80 -9.28 -12.36
CA LEU A 45 -1.19 -9.53 -11.05
C LEU A 45 -1.90 -8.71 -9.96
N ILE A 46 -2.27 -9.35 -8.86
CA ILE A 46 -2.94 -8.66 -7.73
C ILE A 46 -2.00 -7.71 -6.97
N CYS A 47 -0.69 -7.94 -7.06
CA CYS A 47 0.36 -7.19 -6.38
C CYS A 47 1.59 -6.98 -7.29
N SER A 48 2.68 -6.43 -6.75
CA SER A 48 3.91 -6.23 -7.53
C SER A 48 4.56 -7.56 -7.89
N ASN A 49 5.24 -7.63 -9.04
CA ASN A 49 5.85 -8.86 -9.57
C ASN A 49 7.10 -9.34 -8.80
N ASP A 50 7.61 -8.55 -7.85
CA ASP A 50 8.63 -8.93 -6.88
C ASP A 50 8.05 -9.51 -5.57
N MET A 51 6.72 -9.50 -5.39
CA MET A 51 6.06 -10.05 -4.21
C MET A 51 5.75 -11.54 -4.39
N TRP A 52 6.80 -12.35 -4.49
CA TRP A 52 6.75 -13.80 -4.78
C TRP A 52 7.92 -14.54 -4.11
N PRO A 53 7.94 -15.89 -4.06
CA PRO A 53 8.89 -16.65 -3.23
C PRO A 53 10.21 -16.98 -3.93
N VAL A 54 10.74 -16.05 -4.73
CA VAL A 54 12.01 -16.21 -5.46
C VAL A 54 12.88 -14.95 -5.29
N ASP A 55 14.20 -15.08 -5.44
CA ASP A 55 15.13 -13.94 -5.42
C ASP A 55 15.05 -13.14 -6.74
N TYR A 56 15.75 -12.00 -6.83
CA TYR A 56 15.69 -11.11 -8.00
C TYR A 56 16.21 -11.73 -9.31
N ASP A 57 16.97 -12.83 -9.23
CA ASP A 57 17.40 -13.62 -10.39
C ASP A 57 16.39 -14.70 -10.82
N GLY A 58 15.23 -14.75 -10.16
CA GLY A 58 14.16 -15.71 -10.43
C GLY A 58 14.33 -17.07 -9.79
N LYS A 59 15.39 -17.30 -9.00
CA LYS A 59 15.59 -18.59 -8.33
C LYS A 59 14.77 -18.66 -7.06
N PRO A 60 14.10 -19.79 -6.78
CA PRO A 60 13.39 -19.99 -5.51
C PRO A 60 14.28 -19.66 -4.31
N LEU A 61 13.70 -18.98 -3.33
CA LEU A 61 14.39 -18.74 -2.06
C LEU A 61 14.62 -20.09 -1.38
N THR A 62 15.89 -20.43 -1.14
CA THR A 62 16.30 -21.69 -0.51
C THR A 62 17.08 -21.43 0.77
N GLY A 63 17.14 -22.43 1.66
CA GLY A 63 17.89 -22.35 2.91
C GLY A 63 17.23 -21.45 3.96
N LYS A 64 18.01 -20.54 4.57
CA LYS A 64 17.54 -19.67 5.67
C LYS A 64 16.67 -18.50 5.22
N LYS A 65 16.69 -18.11 3.94
CA LYS A 65 15.80 -17.07 3.41
C LYS A 65 14.44 -17.70 3.11
N ARG A 66 13.38 -17.17 3.70
CA ARG A 66 12.00 -17.55 3.35
C ARG A 66 11.21 -16.31 2.94
N SER A 67 10.18 -16.49 2.12
CA SER A 67 9.32 -15.39 1.66
C SER A 67 8.09 -15.26 2.54
N TYR A 68 7.64 -14.02 2.76
CA TYR A 68 6.29 -13.75 3.26
C TYR A 68 5.25 -13.94 2.16
N TYR A 69 5.66 -13.92 0.90
CA TYR A 69 4.76 -13.91 -0.23
C TYR A 69 4.44 -15.32 -0.74
N PRO A 70 3.18 -15.57 -1.14
CA PRO A 70 2.78 -16.86 -1.67
C PRO A 70 3.32 -17.02 -3.10
N PRO A 71 3.31 -18.24 -3.67
CA PRO A 71 3.55 -18.42 -5.10
C PRO A 71 2.70 -17.46 -5.93
N MET A 72 3.33 -16.82 -6.90
CA MET A 72 2.64 -15.84 -7.74
C MET A 72 1.80 -16.55 -8.80
N SER A 73 0.70 -15.92 -9.18
CA SER A 73 -0.16 -16.39 -10.25
C SER A 73 -0.60 -15.22 -11.12
N PHE A 74 -0.86 -15.50 -12.40
CA PHE A 74 -1.65 -14.66 -13.27
C PHE A 74 -3.14 -14.92 -12.96
N TRP A 75 -3.89 -13.85 -12.72
CA TRP A 75 -5.30 -13.92 -12.35
C TRP A 75 -6.18 -13.63 -13.55
N LYS A 76 -7.38 -14.23 -13.56
CA LYS A 76 -8.49 -13.86 -14.43
C LYS A 76 -9.74 -13.70 -13.57
N GLY A 77 -10.36 -12.52 -13.62
CA GLY A 77 -11.35 -12.13 -12.63
C GLY A 77 -10.81 -12.27 -11.21
N ASN A 78 -11.58 -12.87 -10.31
CA ASN A 78 -11.19 -13.02 -8.90
C ASN A 78 -10.47 -14.34 -8.58
N GLN A 79 -9.93 -15.04 -9.59
CA GLN A 79 -9.29 -16.34 -9.40
C GLN A 79 -7.90 -16.42 -10.06
N PRO A 80 -6.94 -17.13 -9.43
CA PRO A 80 -5.69 -17.48 -10.08
C PRO A 80 -5.98 -18.40 -11.27
N SER A 81 -5.43 -18.09 -12.43
CA SER A 81 -5.61 -18.84 -13.67
C SER A 81 -4.37 -19.63 -14.08
N GLU A 82 -3.17 -19.14 -13.75
CA GLU A 82 -1.90 -19.73 -14.18
C GLU A 82 -0.81 -19.38 -13.16
N ARG A 83 0.04 -20.33 -12.78
CA ARG A 83 1.17 -20.07 -11.87
C ARG A 83 2.30 -19.37 -12.63
N ILE A 84 3.01 -18.49 -11.92
CA ILE A 84 4.21 -17.82 -12.43
C ILE A 84 5.37 -18.25 -11.54
N GLU A 85 6.30 -19.04 -12.09
CA GLU A 85 7.33 -19.72 -11.30
C GLU A 85 8.74 -19.27 -11.69
N THR A 86 8.91 -18.71 -12.89
CA THR A 86 10.21 -18.33 -13.45
C THR A 86 10.22 -16.91 -14.03
N LEU A 87 11.42 -16.36 -14.28
CA LEU A 87 11.54 -15.11 -15.06
C LEU A 87 11.06 -15.28 -16.50
N SER A 88 11.14 -16.49 -17.07
CA SER A 88 10.58 -16.76 -18.40
C SER A 88 9.07 -16.56 -18.40
N ASP A 89 8.37 -17.03 -17.36
CA ASP A 89 6.92 -16.82 -17.21
C ASP A 89 6.60 -15.33 -17.05
N GLN A 90 7.41 -14.60 -16.27
CA GLN A 90 7.29 -13.15 -16.14
C GLN A 90 7.52 -12.41 -17.46
N GLY A 91 8.49 -12.84 -18.27
CA GLY A 91 8.79 -12.26 -19.58
C GLY A 91 7.60 -12.35 -20.55
N MET A 92 6.71 -13.32 -20.35
CA MET A 92 5.49 -13.47 -21.15
C MET A 92 4.34 -12.54 -20.72
N LEU A 93 4.44 -11.86 -19.57
CA LEU A 93 3.35 -11.05 -19.02
C LEU A 93 2.92 -9.93 -19.95
N THR A 94 3.87 -9.18 -20.53
CA THR A 94 3.57 -8.09 -21.46
C THR A 94 2.76 -8.61 -22.64
N ASN A 95 3.21 -9.70 -23.29
CA ASN A 95 2.47 -10.32 -24.38
C ASN A 95 1.05 -10.77 -23.98
N LYS A 96 0.90 -11.40 -22.80
CA LYS A 96 -0.40 -11.87 -22.30
C LYS A 96 -1.37 -10.69 -22.10
N ILE A 97 -0.95 -9.61 -21.45
CA ILE A 97 -1.82 -8.44 -21.24
C ILE A 97 -2.10 -7.67 -22.53
N THR A 98 -1.15 -7.60 -23.48
CA THR A 98 -1.39 -7.02 -24.81
C THR A 98 -2.49 -7.78 -25.55
N LYS A 99 -2.47 -9.12 -25.51
CA LYS A 99 -3.51 -9.95 -26.14
C LYS A 99 -4.89 -9.71 -25.54
N GLN A 100 -5.00 -9.62 -24.21
CA GLN A 100 -6.26 -9.30 -23.53
C GLN A 100 -6.78 -7.92 -23.96
N ALA A 101 -5.90 -6.92 -24.01
CA ALA A 101 -6.24 -5.57 -24.40
C ALA A 101 -6.73 -5.46 -25.86
N VAL A 102 -6.03 -6.11 -26.81
CA VAL A 102 -6.44 -6.12 -28.23
C VAL A 102 -7.78 -6.84 -28.40
N ASP A 103 -7.97 -7.99 -27.76
CA ASP A 103 -9.24 -8.71 -27.77
C ASP A 103 -10.40 -7.86 -27.22
N PHE A 104 -10.18 -7.22 -26.07
CA PHE A 104 -11.16 -6.33 -25.45
C PHE A 104 -11.57 -5.19 -26.38
N ILE A 105 -10.61 -4.53 -27.04
CA ILE A 105 -10.89 -3.46 -28.00
C ILE A 105 -11.74 -3.98 -29.16
N ASN A 106 -11.36 -5.12 -29.74
CA ASN A 106 -12.08 -5.71 -30.88
C ASN A 106 -13.54 -6.05 -30.51
N ARG A 107 -13.78 -6.57 -29.31
CA ARG A 107 -15.12 -6.92 -28.82
C ARG A 107 -15.98 -5.69 -28.48
N ASN A 108 -15.35 -4.60 -28.05
CA ASN A 108 -16.04 -3.42 -27.52
C ASN A 108 -16.06 -2.23 -28.46
N LYS A 109 -15.64 -2.37 -29.72
CA LYS A 109 -15.59 -1.27 -30.70
C LYS A 109 -16.90 -0.48 -30.91
N ASN A 110 -18.05 -1.10 -30.61
CA ASN A 110 -19.37 -0.49 -30.74
C ASN A 110 -19.89 0.15 -29.43
N ASN A 111 -19.13 0.06 -28.34
CA ASN A 111 -19.49 0.58 -27.02
C ASN A 111 -18.39 1.50 -26.49
N PRO A 112 -18.71 2.54 -25.68
CA PRO A 112 -17.68 3.26 -24.96
C PRO A 112 -16.98 2.31 -23.99
N PHE A 113 -15.64 2.35 -23.95
CA PHE A 113 -14.86 1.52 -23.05
C PHE A 113 -13.75 2.29 -22.34
N PHE A 114 -13.38 1.78 -21.17
CA PHE A 114 -12.21 2.20 -20.43
C PHE A 114 -11.26 1.02 -20.29
N LEU A 115 -10.06 1.18 -20.81
CA LEU A 115 -9.01 0.18 -20.71
C LEU A 115 -7.84 0.74 -19.89
N TYR A 116 -7.63 0.20 -18.70
CA TYR A 116 -6.46 0.49 -17.87
C TYR A 116 -5.42 -0.61 -18.02
N LEU A 117 -4.23 -0.27 -18.52
CA LEU A 117 -3.18 -1.23 -18.86
C LEU A 117 -1.89 -1.01 -18.02
N PRO A 118 -1.92 -1.28 -16.70
CA PRO A 118 -0.74 -1.14 -15.84
C PRO A 118 0.24 -2.30 -16.04
N HIS A 119 1.13 -2.20 -17.03
CA HIS A 119 2.19 -3.20 -17.24
C HIS A 119 2.97 -3.47 -15.94
N PRO A 120 3.15 -4.75 -15.55
CA PRO A 120 4.06 -5.08 -14.44
C PRO A 120 5.51 -4.67 -14.73
N MET A 121 5.93 -4.83 -15.99
CA MET A 121 7.20 -4.33 -16.49
C MET A 121 7.15 -2.80 -16.66
N PRO A 122 8.25 -2.05 -16.41
CA PRO A 122 9.62 -2.52 -16.19
C PRO A 122 9.99 -2.68 -14.70
N HIS A 123 9.02 -2.96 -13.82
CA HIS A 123 9.33 -3.19 -12.41
C HIS A 123 10.14 -4.47 -12.23
N GLN A 124 11.07 -4.44 -11.28
CA GLN A 124 11.92 -5.57 -10.96
C GLN A 124 11.10 -6.74 -10.38
N PRO A 125 11.54 -8.00 -10.58
CA PRO A 125 12.62 -8.40 -11.49
C PRO A 125 12.22 -8.21 -12.95
N ILE A 126 13.12 -7.62 -13.76
CA ILE A 126 12.85 -7.41 -15.19
C ILE A 126 13.01 -8.70 -15.99
N ALA A 127 12.10 -8.92 -16.93
CA ALA A 127 12.14 -10.01 -17.90
C ALA A 127 11.44 -9.60 -19.19
N ALA A 128 11.91 -10.12 -20.32
CA ALA A 128 11.33 -9.90 -21.64
C ALA A 128 11.01 -11.24 -22.31
N SER A 129 10.05 -11.27 -23.21
CA SER A 129 9.75 -12.48 -23.98
C SER A 129 10.86 -12.81 -24.99
N ASP A 130 10.91 -14.06 -25.46
CA ASP A 130 11.90 -14.53 -26.46
C ASP A 130 11.93 -13.68 -27.73
N LYS A 131 10.82 -13.01 -28.07
CA LYS A 131 10.75 -12.11 -29.23
C LYS A 131 11.65 -10.88 -29.06
N PHE A 132 11.84 -10.41 -27.84
CA PHE A 132 12.56 -9.17 -27.53
C PHE A 132 13.86 -9.39 -26.77
N LEU A 133 14.04 -10.54 -26.14
CA LEU A 133 15.24 -10.87 -25.38
C LEU A 133 16.51 -10.79 -26.26
N GLY A 134 17.47 -9.98 -25.82
CA GLY A 134 18.76 -9.75 -26.49
C GLY A 134 18.68 -8.91 -27.77
N LYS A 135 17.59 -8.15 -27.99
CA LYS A 135 17.40 -7.34 -29.23
C LYS A 135 17.86 -5.90 -29.07
N SER A 136 17.86 -5.37 -27.86
CA SER A 136 18.23 -3.99 -27.56
C SER A 136 19.72 -3.84 -27.29
N LYS A 137 20.32 -2.78 -27.84
CA LYS A 137 21.69 -2.36 -27.50
C LYS A 137 21.81 -1.86 -26.05
N LEU A 138 20.69 -1.58 -25.38
CA LEU A 138 20.63 -1.17 -23.97
C LEU A 138 20.50 -2.38 -23.01
N GLY A 139 20.64 -3.61 -23.53
CA GLY A 139 20.49 -4.85 -22.77
C GLY A 139 19.04 -5.14 -22.37
N LEU A 140 18.86 -6.06 -21.41
CA LEU A 140 17.55 -6.51 -20.92
C LEU A 140 16.55 -5.39 -20.57
N TYR A 141 16.98 -4.29 -19.93
CA TYR A 141 16.06 -3.17 -19.68
C TYR A 141 15.55 -2.57 -20.99
N GLY A 142 16.43 -2.41 -21.98
CA GLY A 142 16.03 -2.00 -23.32
C GLY A 142 15.13 -3.00 -24.02
N ASP A 143 15.33 -4.31 -23.84
CA ASP A 143 14.44 -5.35 -24.38
C ASP A 143 13.03 -5.20 -23.82
N VAL A 144 12.92 -4.98 -22.51
CA VAL A 144 11.66 -4.73 -21.81
C VAL A 144 10.97 -3.48 -22.34
N ILE A 145 11.70 -2.37 -22.50
CA ILE A 145 11.12 -1.13 -23.05
C ILE A 145 10.68 -1.33 -24.50
N MET A 146 11.44 -2.04 -25.34
CA MET A 146 11.04 -2.37 -26.70
C MET A 146 9.74 -3.20 -26.74
N GLU A 147 9.56 -4.12 -25.80
CA GLU A 147 8.35 -4.94 -25.73
C GLU A 147 7.13 -4.12 -25.25
N ILE A 148 7.31 -3.20 -24.30
CA ILE A 148 6.26 -2.26 -23.88
C ILE A 148 5.86 -1.35 -25.03
N ASP A 149 6.83 -0.79 -25.76
CA ASP A 149 6.59 0.04 -26.94
C ASP A 149 5.82 -0.73 -28.03
N TRP A 150 6.23 -1.97 -28.31
CA TRP A 150 5.49 -2.87 -29.21
C TRP A 150 4.05 -3.10 -28.73
N SER A 151 3.84 -3.33 -27.42
CA SER A 151 2.51 -3.50 -26.84
C SER A 151 1.63 -2.28 -27.10
N VAL A 152 2.14 -1.06 -26.86
CA VAL A 152 1.41 0.19 -27.16
C VAL A 152 1.08 0.29 -28.64
N GLY A 153 2.02 -0.08 -29.52
CA GLY A 153 1.78 -0.16 -30.96
C GLY A 153 0.65 -1.12 -31.33
N GLN A 154 0.53 -2.28 -30.67
CA GLN A 154 -0.59 -3.21 -30.90
C GLN A 154 -1.94 -2.61 -30.50
N ILE A 155 -1.98 -1.86 -29.39
CA ILE A 155 -3.21 -1.17 -28.95
C ILE A 155 -3.64 -0.15 -30.00
N ILE A 156 -2.72 0.72 -30.45
CA ILE A 156 -3.01 1.73 -31.47
C ILE A 156 -3.46 1.07 -32.77
N ASN A 157 -2.82 -0.03 -33.18
CA ASN A 157 -3.24 -0.76 -34.38
C ASN A 157 -4.64 -1.36 -34.23
N ALA A 158 -4.99 -1.92 -33.06
CA ALA A 158 -6.33 -2.42 -32.80
C ALA A 158 -7.39 -1.31 -32.88
N LEU A 159 -7.11 -0.12 -32.34
CA LEU A 159 -8.01 1.03 -32.45
C LEU A 159 -8.21 1.48 -33.90
N LYS A 160 -7.13 1.52 -34.69
CA LYS A 160 -7.19 1.88 -36.12
C LYS A 160 -7.93 0.84 -36.95
N ASN A 161 -7.67 -0.44 -36.73
CA ASN A 161 -8.31 -1.54 -37.46
C ASN A 161 -9.82 -1.64 -37.17
N ASN A 162 -10.29 -1.02 -36.09
CA ASN A 162 -11.70 -0.93 -35.74
C ASN A 162 -12.30 0.47 -35.98
N ASP A 163 -11.57 1.38 -36.64
CA ASP A 163 -12.01 2.74 -36.99
C ASP A 163 -12.44 3.62 -35.80
N ILE A 164 -11.89 3.36 -34.61
CA ILE A 164 -12.22 4.09 -33.37
C ILE A 164 -11.06 4.93 -32.81
N ASP A 165 -9.90 4.90 -33.48
CA ASP A 165 -8.69 5.64 -33.08
C ASP A 165 -8.93 7.15 -32.92
N ASN A 166 -9.76 7.75 -33.79
CA ASN A 166 -10.00 9.20 -33.78
C ASN A 166 -10.70 9.67 -32.50
N ASN A 167 -11.66 8.90 -32.00
CA ASN A 167 -12.44 9.21 -30.81
C ASN A 167 -11.95 8.45 -29.56
N THR A 168 -10.65 8.14 -29.50
CA THR A 168 -10.05 7.48 -28.33
C THR A 168 -8.99 8.38 -27.71
N LEU A 169 -9.15 8.71 -26.42
CA LEU A 169 -8.10 9.32 -25.62
C LEU A 169 -7.15 8.24 -25.09
N ILE A 170 -5.88 8.30 -25.49
CA ILE A 170 -4.79 7.49 -24.96
C ILE A 170 -3.96 8.36 -24.02
N ILE A 171 -3.76 7.88 -22.79
CA ILE A 171 -2.86 8.49 -21.80
C ILE A 171 -1.75 7.47 -21.49
N TYR A 172 -0.50 7.81 -21.81
CA TYR A 172 0.69 7.03 -21.46
C TYR A 172 1.43 7.76 -20.34
N ALA A 173 1.64 7.10 -19.20
CA ALA A 173 2.37 7.66 -18.07
C ALA A 173 3.06 6.57 -17.22
N SER A 174 3.92 6.97 -16.28
CA SER A 174 4.51 6.09 -15.25
C SER A 174 3.89 6.37 -13.87
N ASP A 175 3.95 5.40 -12.96
CA ASP A 175 3.46 5.52 -11.58
C ASP A 175 4.47 6.24 -10.66
N ASN A 176 5.77 6.16 -10.95
CA ASN A 176 6.86 6.86 -10.27
C ASN A 176 8.12 6.91 -11.16
N GLY A 177 9.16 7.59 -10.67
CA GLY A 177 10.49 7.63 -11.26
C GLY A 177 11.25 6.29 -11.19
N PRO A 178 12.43 6.20 -11.84
CA PRO A 178 13.21 4.97 -11.98
C PRO A 178 13.79 4.45 -10.66
N TRP A 179 13.95 3.14 -10.58
CA TRP A 179 14.55 2.47 -9.42
C TRP A 179 16.08 2.34 -9.58
N LEU A 180 16.78 3.48 -9.43
CA LEU A 180 18.17 3.66 -9.88
C LEU A 180 19.22 2.74 -9.23
N ASN A 181 18.95 2.15 -8.06
CA ASN A 181 19.91 1.25 -7.41
C ASN A 181 20.08 -0.09 -8.16
N TYR A 182 19.27 -0.39 -9.18
CA TYR A 182 19.50 -1.50 -10.10
C TYR A 182 20.47 -1.17 -11.25
N GLY A 183 21.09 0.01 -11.24
CA GLY A 183 22.08 0.41 -12.23
C GLY A 183 21.48 0.44 -13.63
N LYS A 184 22.15 -0.19 -14.59
CA LYS A 184 21.68 -0.28 -15.99
C LYS A 184 20.31 -0.96 -16.17
N TRP A 185 19.81 -1.63 -15.13
CA TRP A 185 18.51 -2.29 -15.10
C TRP A 185 17.42 -1.45 -14.42
N GLY A 186 17.75 -0.28 -13.86
CA GLY A 186 16.83 0.53 -13.05
C GLY A 186 16.06 1.62 -13.80
N GLY A 187 16.34 1.81 -15.10
CA GLY A 187 15.89 2.97 -15.87
C GLY A 187 16.77 4.20 -15.67
N SER A 188 16.31 5.36 -16.16
CA SER A 188 17.04 6.62 -16.10
C SER A 188 16.10 7.77 -15.74
N ALA A 189 16.57 8.69 -14.90
CA ALA A 189 15.88 9.93 -14.56
C ALA A 189 16.30 11.08 -15.50
N GLY A 190 17.21 10.82 -16.45
CA GLY A 190 17.80 11.85 -17.29
C GLY A 190 18.49 12.93 -16.45
N PRO A 191 18.20 14.23 -16.67
CA PRO A 191 18.81 15.33 -15.91
C PRO A 191 18.20 15.51 -14.51
N LEU A 192 17.14 14.78 -14.18
CA LEU A 192 16.40 14.97 -12.94
C LEU A 192 17.15 14.36 -11.74
N ARG A 193 17.01 14.98 -10.57
CA ARG A 193 17.70 14.56 -9.35
C ARG A 193 17.05 13.33 -8.70
N GLU A 194 17.89 12.37 -8.31
CA GLU A 194 17.51 11.13 -7.61
C GLU A 194 16.48 10.27 -8.40
N GLY A 195 15.71 9.42 -7.71
CA GLY A 195 14.81 8.42 -8.32
C GLY A 195 13.73 7.95 -7.34
N LYS A 196 13.12 6.79 -7.63
CA LYS A 196 12.06 6.15 -6.84
C LYS A 196 12.33 6.20 -5.34
N GLY A 197 11.32 6.53 -4.53
CA GLY A 197 11.47 6.61 -3.07
C GLY A 197 12.02 7.94 -2.56
N SER A 198 12.00 8.97 -3.40
CA SER A 198 12.28 10.36 -3.05
C SER A 198 11.30 11.30 -3.77
N MET A 199 11.20 12.55 -3.32
CA MET A 199 10.34 13.59 -3.93
C MET A 199 11.14 14.69 -4.64
N TRP A 200 12.39 14.40 -4.99
CA TRP A 200 13.13 15.13 -6.01
C TRP A 200 12.47 14.89 -7.38
N GLU A 201 12.77 15.74 -8.38
CA GLU A 201 12.11 15.63 -9.69
C GLU A 201 12.31 14.25 -10.32
N GLY A 202 13.45 13.57 -10.09
CA GLY A 202 13.69 12.24 -10.64
C GLY A 202 12.87 11.14 -9.97
N GLY A 203 12.31 11.38 -8.78
CA GLY A 203 11.40 10.43 -8.12
C GLY A 203 9.92 10.65 -8.43
N ALA A 204 9.52 11.92 -8.61
CA ALA A 204 8.11 12.31 -8.74
C ALA A 204 7.68 12.68 -10.17
N ARG A 205 8.56 13.27 -10.99
CA ARG A 205 8.24 13.65 -12.37
C ARG A 205 8.37 12.42 -13.28
N VAL A 206 7.33 12.17 -14.06
CA VAL A 206 7.20 11.00 -14.94
C VAL A 206 6.94 11.44 -16.39
N PRO A 207 7.24 10.60 -17.40
CA PRO A 207 6.78 10.84 -18.76
C PRO A 207 5.24 10.85 -18.77
N CYS A 208 4.66 11.72 -19.60
CA CYS A 208 3.23 11.76 -19.88
C CYS A 208 2.99 12.13 -21.34
N ILE A 209 2.25 11.30 -22.08
CA ILE A 209 1.82 11.56 -23.45
C ILE A 209 0.31 11.37 -23.49
N MET A 210 -0.41 12.39 -23.97
CA MET A 210 -1.85 12.31 -24.22
C MET A 210 -2.12 12.45 -25.72
N ARG A 211 -2.94 11.55 -26.26
CA ARG A 211 -3.28 11.53 -27.69
C ARG A 211 -4.77 11.29 -27.85
N TRP A 212 -5.44 12.18 -28.58
CA TRP A 212 -6.84 12.05 -28.96
C TRP A 212 -7.03 12.77 -30.29
N PRO A 213 -6.97 12.08 -31.45
CA PRO A 213 -6.86 12.74 -32.75
C PRO A 213 -7.98 13.72 -33.08
N GLU A 214 -9.21 13.46 -32.62
CA GLU A 214 -10.35 14.37 -32.84
C GLU A 214 -10.27 15.67 -32.02
N LYS A 215 -9.55 15.69 -30.89
CA LYS A 215 -9.55 16.82 -29.94
C LYS A 215 -8.19 17.50 -29.74
N ILE A 216 -7.11 16.72 -29.70
CA ILE A 216 -5.76 17.19 -29.37
C ILE A 216 -4.97 17.37 -30.67
N LYS A 217 -4.44 18.59 -30.89
CA LYS A 217 -3.56 18.85 -32.03
C LYS A 217 -2.24 18.08 -31.85
N PRO A 218 -1.73 17.39 -32.89
CA PRO A 218 -0.49 16.63 -32.79
C PRO A 218 0.73 17.54 -32.62
N GLY A 219 1.78 17.01 -31.99
CA GLY A 219 3.09 17.68 -31.89
C GLY A 219 3.15 18.84 -30.87
N GLN A 220 2.18 18.95 -29.97
CA GLN A 220 2.18 19.96 -28.92
C GLN A 220 2.97 19.52 -27.69
N THR A 221 3.52 20.51 -26.98
CA THR A 221 4.16 20.34 -25.67
C THR A 221 3.59 21.36 -24.69
N SER A 222 3.24 20.94 -23.48
CA SER A 222 2.82 21.82 -22.38
C SER A 222 3.83 21.74 -21.24
N SER A 223 4.21 22.90 -20.70
CA SER A 223 5.06 23.03 -19.52
C SER A 223 4.25 23.29 -18.23
N ASN A 224 2.92 23.31 -18.33
CA ASN A 224 2.03 23.47 -17.19
C ASN A 224 2.25 22.33 -16.17
N ILE A 225 1.93 22.62 -14.91
CA ILE A 225 1.93 21.58 -13.89
C ILE A 225 0.73 20.66 -14.14
N ALA A 226 0.98 19.36 -14.19
CA ALA A 226 -0.05 18.32 -14.22
C ALA A 226 0.39 17.17 -13.31
N ALA A 227 -0.57 16.45 -12.75
CA ALA A 227 -0.35 15.30 -11.90
C ALA A 227 -1.32 14.17 -12.24
N THR A 228 -1.00 12.92 -11.89
CA THR A 228 -1.86 11.77 -12.18
C THR A 228 -3.24 11.87 -11.51
N ILE A 229 -3.35 12.60 -10.40
CA ILE A 229 -4.62 12.93 -9.73
C ILE A 229 -5.57 13.77 -10.61
N ASP A 230 -5.06 14.44 -11.64
CA ASP A 230 -5.83 15.25 -12.59
C ASP A 230 -6.55 14.41 -13.64
N ILE A 231 -6.18 13.14 -13.81
CA ILE A 231 -6.81 12.24 -14.78
C ILE A 231 -8.28 12.02 -14.43
N PHE A 232 -8.61 11.79 -13.15
CA PHE A 232 -9.99 11.56 -12.71
C PHE A 232 -10.95 12.70 -13.08
N PRO A 233 -10.71 13.98 -12.68
CA PRO A 233 -11.59 15.08 -13.07
C PRO A 233 -11.57 15.37 -14.57
N THR A 234 -10.45 15.14 -15.26
CA THR A 234 -10.42 15.28 -16.74
C THR A 234 -11.38 14.30 -17.41
N VAL A 235 -11.35 13.03 -16.99
CA VAL A 235 -12.29 12.01 -17.47
C VAL A 235 -13.74 12.34 -17.09
N ALA A 236 -13.96 12.85 -15.87
CA ALA A 236 -15.28 13.30 -15.44
C ALA A 236 -15.84 14.41 -16.34
N GLU A 237 -15.02 15.39 -16.73
CA GLU A 237 -15.42 16.44 -17.65
C GLU A 237 -15.72 15.91 -19.05
N ILE A 238 -14.89 15.00 -19.58
CA ILE A 238 -15.07 14.37 -20.90
C ILE A 238 -16.44 13.70 -21.03
N ILE A 239 -16.89 12.99 -19.99
CA ILE A 239 -18.19 12.29 -19.99
C ILE A 239 -19.35 13.19 -19.53
N GLY A 240 -19.08 14.46 -19.21
CA GLY A 240 -20.10 15.42 -18.75
C GLY A 240 -20.59 15.18 -17.32
N GLU A 241 -19.82 14.51 -16.46
CA GLU A 241 -20.14 14.36 -15.03
C GLU A 241 -19.97 15.70 -14.30
N LYS A 242 -21.11 16.28 -13.89
CA LYS A 242 -21.14 17.57 -13.19
C LYS A 242 -21.03 17.45 -11.67
N LYS A 243 -21.25 16.26 -11.10
CA LYS A 243 -21.35 16.06 -9.65
C LYS A 243 -20.43 14.93 -9.20
N ILE A 244 -19.16 15.28 -8.99
CA ILE A 244 -18.21 14.39 -8.31
C ILE A 244 -18.62 14.29 -6.84
N LYS A 245 -18.93 13.06 -6.37
CA LYS A 245 -19.55 12.82 -5.06
C LYS A 245 -18.62 13.07 -3.88
N THR A 246 -17.31 12.97 -4.12
CA THR A 246 -16.28 13.07 -3.09
C THR A 246 -15.36 14.23 -3.38
N LYS A 247 -14.81 14.85 -2.32
CA LYS A 247 -13.72 15.80 -2.48
C LYS A 247 -12.54 15.12 -3.19
N ILE A 248 -11.96 15.81 -4.16
CA ILE A 248 -10.80 15.39 -4.93
C ILE A 248 -9.76 16.51 -4.94
N ASP A 249 -8.48 16.14 -5.09
CA ASP A 249 -7.36 17.09 -5.19
C ASP A 249 -7.01 17.46 -6.64
N GLY A 250 -7.49 16.65 -7.58
CA GLY A 250 -7.28 16.84 -9.01
C GLY A 250 -8.06 18.03 -9.56
N THR A 251 -7.58 18.56 -10.68
CA THR A 251 -8.29 19.53 -11.52
C THR A 251 -8.32 19.01 -12.96
N SER A 252 -9.31 19.39 -13.75
CA SER A 252 -9.40 18.92 -15.13
C SER A 252 -8.32 19.57 -16.00
N LEU A 253 -7.69 18.75 -16.85
CA LEU A 253 -6.71 19.17 -17.84
C LEU A 253 -7.35 19.51 -19.20
N MET A 254 -8.67 19.38 -19.36
CA MET A 254 -9.36 19.68 -20.62
C MET A 254 -9.00 21.04 -21.23
N PRO A 255 -8.88 22.14 -20.45
CA PRO A 255 -8.43 23.42 -21.00
C PRO A 255 -7.06 23.35 -21.70
N LEU A 256 -6.14 22.51 -21.21
CA LEU A 256 -4.84 22.28 -21.85
C LEU A 256 -4.97 21.41 -23.10
N LEU A 257 -5.82 20.38 -23.06
CA LEU A 257 -6.03 19.44 -24.16
C LEU A 257 -6.72 20.11 -25.37
N ASP A 258 -7.65 21.03 -25.11
CA ASP A 258 -8.33 21.81 -26.14
C ASP A 258 -7.45 22.94 -26.70
N GLY A 259 -6.27 23.17 -26.10
CA GLY A 259 -5.37 24.25 -26.50
C GLY A 259 -5.93 25.64 -26.18
N THR A 260 -6.70 25.76 -25.08
CA THR A 260 -7.23 27.05 -24.63
C THR A 260 -6.06 28.00 -24.33
N PRO A 261 -6.04 29.23 -24.90
CA PRO A 261 -4.98 30.19 -24.64
C PRO A 261 -4.81 30.47 -23.14
N ASP A 262 -3.56 30.51 -22.68
CA ASP A 262 -3.16 30.82 -21.30
C ASP A 262 -3.78 29.91 -20.21
N ALA A 263 -4.32 28.74 -20.61
CA ALA A 263 -4.87 27.78 -19.67
C ALA A 263 -3.80 27.32 -18.67
N ASN A 264 -4.16 27.41 -17.38
CA ASN A 264 -3.32 26.95 -16.29
C ASN A 264 -4.19 26.35 -15.17
N PRO A 265 -4.81 25.19 -15.43
CA PRO A 265 -5.79 24.61 -14.50
C PRO A 265 -5.18 24.26 -13.15
N ARG A 266 -3.87 23.99 -13.10
CA ARG A 266 -3.10 23.72 -11.88
C ARG A 266 -1.88 24.64 -11.81
N SER A 267 -1.86 25.50 -10.80
CA SER A 267 -0.72 26.36 -10.47
C SER A 267 0.14 25.83 -9.32
N GLU A 268 -0.38 24.88 -8.54
CA GLU A 268 0.21 24.41 -7.27
C GLU A 268 0.19 22.88 -7.17
N LEU A 269 1.22 22.32 -6.51
CA LEU A 269 1.33 20.87 -6.25
C LEU A 269 2.05 20.60 -4.93
N TYR A 270 1.58 19.60 -4.19
CA TYR A 270 2.17 19.13 -2.94
C TYR A 270 2.86 17.79 -3.16
N TYR A 271 4.05 17.62 -2.59
CA TYR A 271 4.87 16.42 -2.72
C TYR A 271 4.94 15.72 -1.36
N TYR A 272 4.21 14.63 -1.20
CA TYR A 272 4.24 13.80 -0.02
C TYR A 272 5.06 12.52 -0.24
N TYR A 273 5.80 12.11 0.78
CA TYR A 273 6.38 10.77 0.84
C TYR A 273 5.93 10.07 2.13
N GLY A 274 5.01 9.11 1.98
CA GLY A 274 4.24 8.62 3.12
C GLY A 274 3.43 9.76 3.74
N GLU A 275 3.59 9.97 5.05
CA GLU A 275 2.91 11.00 5.84
C GLU A 275 3.71 12.32 5.95
N ASN A 276 4.80 12.46 5.22
CA ASN A 276 5.71 13.61 5.31
C ASN A 276 5.49 14.57 4.14
N LEU A 277 5.27 15.86 4.42
CA LEU A 277 5.25 16.90 3.39
C LEU A 277 6.70 17.26 3.02
N ILE A 278 7.16 16.76 1.88
CA ILE A 278 8.56 16.90 1.46
C ILE A 278 8.80 18.22 0.74
N ALA A 279 7.88 18.62 -0.14
CA ALA A 279 8.00 19.84 -0.92
C ALA A 279 6.63 20.38 -1.34
N VAL A 280 6.62 21.65 -1.74
CA VAL A 280 5.52 22.27 -2.47
C VAL A 280 6.05 22.99 -3.71
N ARG A 281 5.23 23.08 -4.75
CA ARG A 281 5.55 23.81 -5.98
C ARG A 281 4.45 24.80 -6.32
N LYS A 282 4.85 26.00 -6.75
CA LYS A 282 3.97 27.00 -7.36
C LYS A 282 4.64 27.55 -8.62
N GLY A 283 4.01 27.32 -9.77
CA GLY A 283 4.60 27.63 -11.07
C GLY A 283 5.97 26.97 -11.25
N LYS A 284 7.01 27.77 -11.49
CA LYS A 284 8.38 27.30 -11.68
C LYS A 284 9.16 27.04 -10.38
N TYR A 285 8.68 27.54 -9.26
CA TYR A 285 9.40 27.44 -7.99
C TYR A 285 8.95 26.23 -7.19
N LYS A 286 9.91 25.46 -6.70
CA LYS A 286 9.71 24.32 -5.80
C LYS A 286 10.49 24.57 -4.51
N LEU A 287 9.80 24.57 -3.38
CA LEU A 287 10.37 24.66 -2.05
C LEU A 287 10.41 23.27 -1.43
N VAL A 288 11.60 22.82 -1.04
CA VAL A 288 11.85 21.57 -0.33
C VAL A 288 11.99 21.88 1.16
N PHE A 289 11.29 21.13 2.01
CA PHE A 289 11.36 21.28 3.46
C PHE A 289 12.52 20.46 4.05
N PRO A 290 13.04 20.80 5.24
CA PRO A 290 14.08 20.02 5.90
C PRO A 290 13.64 18.58 6.17
N HIS A 291 14.38 17.60 5.67
CA HIS A 291 14.11 16.17 5.89
C HIS A 291 15.32 15.29 5.56
N VAL A 292 15.25 14.02 5.94
CA VAL A 292 16.17 12.97 5.50
C VAL A 292 15.49 12.17 4.39
N TYR A 293 16.24 11.86 3.33
CA TYR A 293 15.73 11.12 2.18
C TYR A 293 16.65 9.98 1.75
N ARG A 294 16.08 9.00 1.06
CA ARG A 294 16.82 7.98 0.33
C ARG A 294 17.62 8.63 -0.80
N SER A 295 18.93 8.37 -0.87
CA SER A 295 19.78 8.85 -1.96
C SER A 295 20.44 7.68 -2.70
N TYR A 296 20.59 7.85 -4.02
CA TYR A 296 21.34 6.98 -4.92
C TYR A 296 22.76 7.49 -5.16
N LYS A 297 23.14 8.66 -4.61
CA LYS A 297 24.47 9.23 -4.74
C LYS A 297 25.46 8.54 -3.79
N LYS A 298 26.74 8.53 -4.19
CA LYS A 298 27.86 8.00 -3.38
C LYS A 298 27.70 6.52 -2.97
N VAL A 299 26.89 5.75 -3.70
CA VAL A 299 26.74 4.30 -3.54
C VAL A 299 26.90 3.62 -4.89
N LYS A 300 27.42 2.39 -4.88
CA LYS A 300 27.52 1.60 -6.11
C LYS A 300 26.13 1.00 -6.43
N PRO A 301 25.59 1.18 -7.64
CA PRO A 301 24.39 0.47 -8.04
C PRO A 301 24.67 -1.04 -8.13
N GLY A 302 23.59 -1.82 -8.06
CA GLY A 302 23.64 -3.27 -8.15
C GLY A 302 23.89 -3.76 -9.59
N GLU A 303 24.21 -5.04 -9.68
CA GLU A 303 24.55 -5.74 -10.91
C GLU A 303 23.79 -7.08 -10.95
N ASN A 304 23.78 -7.77 -12.10
CA ASN A 304 23.19 -9.11 -12.24
C ASN A 304 21.75 -9.21 -11.69
N LEU A 305 20.90 -8.23 -12.04
CA LEU A 305 19.49 -8.12 -11.59
C LEU A 305 19.27 -7.85 -10.10
N HIS A 306 20.33 -7.70 -9.30
CA HIS A 306 20.20 -7.41 -7.88
C HIS A 306 20.27 -5.90 -7.60
N PRO A 307 19.58 -5.41 -6.57
CA PRO A 307 19.69 -4.03 -6.13
C PRO A 307 21.04 -3.73 -5.47
N GLY A 308 21.53 -2.52 -5.67
CA GLY A 308 22.59 -1.91 -4.86
C GLY A 308 22.05 -1.28 -3.58
N ALA A 309 22.96 -0.82 -2.73
CA ALA A 309 22.61 -0.13 -1.49
C ALA A 309 21.97 1.25 -1.75
N TYR A 310 21.31 1.79 -0.73
CA TYR A 310 20.95 3.20 -0.67
C TYR A 310 21.85 3.95 0.30
N ALA A 311 22.14 5.20 0.00
CA ALA A 311 22.62 6.17 0.98
C ALA A 311 21.45 6.94 1.60
N GLN A 312 21.76 7.76 2.59
CA GLN A 312 20.86 8.78 3.12
C GLN A 312 21.37 10.16 2.76
N GLY A 313 20.49 10.99 2.22
CA GLY A 313 20.70 12.42 2.04
C GLY A 313 19.93 13.22 3.09
N LYS A 314 20.33 14.47 3.31
CA LYS A 314 19.63 15.43 4.16
C LYS A 314 19.42 16.71 3.37
N ALA A 315 18.19 17.22 3.37
CA ALA A 315 17.84 18.51 2.76
C ALA A 315 17.65 19.56 3.88
N GLY A 316 18.02 20.80 3.58
CA GLY A 316 17.61 21.99 4.33
C GLY A 316 16.25 22.52 3.85
N LEU A 317 16.00 23.80 4.14
CA LEU A 317 14.92 24.54 3.49
C LEU A 317 15.49 25.12 2.19
N GLU A 318 15.20 24.48 1.07
CA GLU A 318 15.87 24.72 -0.23
C GLU A 318 14.84 25.16 -1.28
N LEU A 319 15.16 26.19 -2.06
CA LEU A 319 14.30 26.71 -3.13
C LEU A 319 14.95 26.51 -4.50
N TYR A 320 14.21 25.91 -5.43
CA TYR A 320 14.67 25.67 -6.80
C TYR A 320 13.75 26.32 -7.84
N ASN A 321 14.34 26.85 -8.91
CA ASN A 321 13.62 27.27 -10.11
C ASN A 321 13.74 26.19 -11.18
N LEU A 322 12.67 25.43 -11.40
CA LEU A 322 12.66 24.25 -12.28
C LEU A 322 12.67 24.58 -13.78
N GLU A 323 12.50 25.85 -14.17
CA GLU A 323 12.70 26.26 -15.57
C GLU A 323 14.18 26.36 -15.93
N THR A 324 14.99 26.87 -15.00
CA THR A 324 16.42 27.12 -15.22
C THR A 324 17.31 26.05 -14.59
N ASP A 325 16.79 25.28 -13.65
CA ASP A 325 17.51 24.25 -12.90
C ASP A 325 16.61 23.03 -12.63
N ILE A 326 16.32 22.28 -13.69
CA ILE A 326 15.49 21.06 -13.62
C ILE A 326 16.13 19.93 -12.78
N GLY A 327 17.44 20.03 -12.56
CA GLY A 327 18.23 19.07 -11.77
C GLY A 327 18.32 19.42 -10.29
N GLU A 328 17.67 20.48 -9.83
CA GLU A 328 17.62 20.89 -8.41
C GLU A 328 19.02 20.96 -7.78
N THR A 329 19.93 21.69 -8.42
CA THR A 329 21.36 21.79 -8.10
C THR A 329 21.74 23.07 -7.39
N THR A 330 21.01 24.16 -7.60
CA THR A 330 21.31 25.50 -7.07
C THR A 330 20.21 25.96 -6.14
N ASP A 331 20.48 25.97 -4.83
CA ASP A 331 19.55 26.50 -3.83
C ASP A 331 19.49 28.04 -3.91
N LEU A 332 18.27 28.56 -4.05
CA LEU A 332 17.97 29.98 -4.17
C LEU A 332 17.25 30.54 -2.93
N ALA A 333 17.09 29.77 -1.86
CA ALA A 333 16.27 30.17 -0.70
C ALA A 333 16.75 31.49 -0.07
N ALA A 334 18.06 31.67 0.07
CA ALA A 334 18.65 32.91 0.59
C ALA A 334 18.46 34.12 -0.34
N GLN A 335 18.30 33.90 -1.64
CA GLN A 335 18.18 34.95 -2.65
C GLN A 335 16.73 35.44 -2.81
N PHE A 336 15.74 34.58 -2.59
CA PHE A 336 14.32 34.90 -2.77
C PHE A 336 13.47 34.61 -1.53
N PRO A 337 13.71 35.30 -0.39
CA PRO A 337 13.00 35.04 0.86
C PRO A 337 11.48 35.26 0.79
N SER A 338 11.01 36.19 -0.06
CA SER A 338 9.57 36.39 -0.28
C SER A 338 8.90 35.17 -0.92
N ILE A 339 9.56 34.56 -1.92
CA ILE A 339 9.06 33.35 -2.58
C ILE A 339 9.06 32.16 -1.62
N VAL A 340 10.10 32.05 -0.78
CA VAL A 340 10.15 31.05 0.29
C VAL A 340 8.95 31.22 1.22
N ASN A 341 8.67 32.42 1.71
CA ASN A 341 7.54 32.68 2.61
C ASN A 341 6.18 32.33 1.97
N ASP A 342 5.98 32.67 0.70
CA ASP A 342 4.77 32.33 -0.05
C ASP A 342 4.57 30.81 -0.13
N LEU A 343 5.64 30.07 -0.47
CA LEU A 343 5.61 28.61 -0.55
C LEU A 343 5.51 27.95 0.83
N GLN A 344 6.09 28.54 1.88
CA GLN A 344 5.88 28.06 3.24
C GLN A 344 4.41 28.20 3.66
N THR A 345 3.76 29.32 3.31
CA THR A 345 2.33 29.51 3.56
C THR A 345 1.49 28.45 2.84
N LEU A 346 1.87 28.13 1.60
CA LEU A 346 1.26 27.03 0.85
C LEU A 346 1.49 25.67 1.54
N GLY A 347 2.69 25.44 2.07
CA GLY A 347 3.01 24.26 2.88
C GLY A 347 2.17 24.18 4.16
N GLU A 348 1.98 25.30 4.87
CA GLU A 348 1.14 25.35 6.08
C GLU A 348 -0.33 25.02 5.78
N LYS A 349 -0.84 25.47 4.63
CA LYS A 349 -2.16 25.04 4.14
C LYS A 349 -2.22 23.53 3.90
N ALA A 350 -1.20 22.94 3.28
CA ALA A 350 -1.15 21.50 3.08
C ALA A 350 -1.08 20.74 4.42
N ARG A 351 -0.28 21.23 5.37
CA ARG A 351 -0.14 20.63 6.72
C ARG A 351 -1.44 20.67 7.51
N SER A 352 -2.17 21.79 7.47
CA SER A 352 -3.42 21.93 8.22
C SER A 352 -4.53 21.01 7.69
N ILE A 353 -4.52 20.71 6.39
CA ILE A 353 -5.52 19.85 5.75
C ILE A 353 -5.11 18.38 5.82
N LEU A 354 -3.91 18.05 5.35
CA LEU A 354 -3.46 16.66 5.09
C LEU A 354 -2.57 16.08 6.21
N GLY A 355 -2.01 16.94 7.07
CA GLY A 355 -1.05 16.55 8.11
C GLY A 355 0.39 16.53 7.60
N ASP A 356 1.35 16.45 8.52
CA ASP A 356 2.77 16.32 8.21
C ASP A 356 3.54 15.78 9.42
N LYS A 357 4.03 14.55 9.29
CA LYS A 357 4.76 13.87 10.35
C LYS A 357 6.14 14.47 10.62
N LEU A 358 6.75 15.20 9.67
CA LEU A 358 8.01 15.92 9.92
C LEU A 358 7.85 17.01 10.98
N THR A 359 6.65 17.58 11.08
CA THR A 359 6.32 18.66 12.03
C THR A 359 5.38 18.19 13.15
N GLY A 360 5.01 16.92 13.17
CA GLY A 360 4.05 16.36 14.13
C GLY A 360 2.63 16.90 13.99
N LYS A 361 2.28 17.49 12.84
CA LYS A 361 0.95 18.07 12.61
C LYS A 361 -0.03 17.00 12.13
N THR A 362 -1.18 16.92 12.78
CA THR A 362 -2.33 16.15 12.31
C THR A 362 -3.23 17.04 11.47
N GLY A 363 -3.54 16.62 10.24
CA GLY A 363 -4.39 17.39 9.33
C GLY A 363 -5.87 17.21 9.65
N SER A 364 -6.69 18.24 9.38
CA SER A 364 -8.15 18.22 9.60
C SER A 364 -8.87 17.17 8.75
N GLU A 365 -8.26 16.76 7.64
CA GLU A 365 -8.77 15.72 6.73
C GLU A 365 -7.89 14.47 6.73
N SER A 366 -6.90 14.40 7.61
CA SER A 366 -6.13 13.17 7.80
C SER A 366 -7.01 12.09 8.43
N TYR A 367 -6.83 10.86 7.98
CA TYR A 367 -7.51 9.70 8.53
C TYR A 367 -6.52 8.54 8.59
N GLU A 368 -6.65 7.69 9.60
CA GLU A 368 -5.80 6.52 9.71
C GLU A 368 -6.12 5.54 8.57
N THR A 369 -5.10 5.25 7.75
CA THR A 369 -5.16 4.17 6.77
C THR A 369 -4.67 2.88 7.42
N VAL A 370 -5.53 2.25 8.23
CA VAL A 370 -5.31 0.85 8.61
C VAL A 370 -5.51 0.00 7.34
N CYS A 371 -4.61 -0.95 7.10
CA CYS A 371 -4.83 -2.06 6.17
C CYS A 371 -6.01 -2.94 6.64
N GLY A 372 -7.24 -2.42 6.64
CA GLY A 372 -8.43 -3.26 6.64
C GLY A 372 -9.53 -2.94 7.63
N SER A 373 -9.33 -2.18 8.72
CA SER A 373 -10.45 -1.79 9.59
C SER A 373 -10.10 -0.74 10.66
N GLN A 374 -11.05 0.17 10.88
CA GLN A 374 -11.39 0.68 12.21
C GLN A 374 -12.72 0.00 12.58
N PRO A 375 -12.76 -1.11 13.32
CA PRO A 375 -13.85 -1.25 14.27
C PRO A 375 -13.62 -0.17 15.34
N PRO A 376 -14.60 0.65 15.73
CA PRO A 376 -14.44 1.39 16.98
C PRO A 376 -14.13 0.37 18.08
N ALA A 377 -13.24 0.72 19.01
CA ALA A 377 -12.91 -0.14 20.13
C ALA A 377 -14.19 -0.74 20.73
N VAL A 378 -14.26 -2.07 20.79
CA VAL A 378 -15.50 -2.77 21.13
C VAL A 378 -15.72 -2.61 22.62
N LYS A 379 -16.85 -2.03 23.03
CA LYS A 379 -17.14 -1.89 24.46
C LYS A 379 -17.77 -3.16 25.01
N PHE A 380 -17.20 -3.66 26.09
CA PHE A 380 -17.73 -4.80 26.84
C PHE A 380 -18.27 -4.35 28.20
N SER A 381 -19.20 -5.14 28.74
CA SER A 381 -19.67 -5.02 30.12
C SER A 381 -19.51 -6.38 30.78
N HIS A 382 -18.76 -6.44 31.88
CA HIS A 382 -18.42 -7.66 32.59
C HIS A 382 -17.92 -7.37 34.01
N LEU A 383 -17.82 -8.40 34.84
CA LEU A 383 -17.49 -8.33 36.26
C LEU A 383 -16.03 -7.92 36.54
N ALA A 384 -15.14 -8.08 35.55
CA ALA A 384 -13.72 -7.79 35.68
C ALA A 384 -13.39 -6.29 35.53
N ILE A 385 -14.32 -5.45 35.05
CA ILE A 385 -14.03 -4.04 34.75
C ILE A 385 -13.53 -3.31 36.00
N GLY A 386 -12.34 -2.72 35.91
CA GLY A 386 -11.71 -1.96 37.00
C GLY A 386 -11.25 -2.81 38.19
N LYS A 387 -11.17 -4.13 38.03
CA LYS A 387 -10.69 -5.05 39.06
C LYS A 387 -9.17 -5.18 39.08
N ASP A 388 -8.65 -5.63 40.22
CA ASP A 388 -7.22 -5.82 40.39
C ASP A 388 -6.72 -6.95 39.50
N LEU A 389 -5.62 -6.68 38.81
CA LEU A 389 -5.01 -7.58 37.83
C LEU A 389 -3.51 -7.72 38.11
N ALA A 390 -3.07 -8.96 38.27
CA ALA A 390 -1.66 -9.32 38.36
C ALA A 390 -1.22 -10.07 37.10
N LEU A 391 -0.08 -9.67 36.54
CA LEU A 391 0.54 -10.34 35.40
C LEU A 391 1.77 -11.15 35.84
N GLY A 392 1.89 -12.39 35.37
CA GLY A 392 3.08 -13.22 35.59
C GLY A 392 4.32 -12.68 34.88
N ASP A 393 4.13 -12.12 33.69
CA ASP A 393 5.14 -11.41 32.92
C ASP A 393 4.65 -10.00 32.57
N SER A 394 5.53 -9.00 32.60
CA SER A 394 5.18 -7.66 32.13
C SER A 394 5.08 -7.61 30.60
N PRO A 395 4.12 -6.86 30.03
CA PRO A 395 4.09 -6.56 28.61
C PRO A 395 5.39 -5.91 28.15
N HIS A 396 5.77 -6.14 26.90
CA HIS A 396 6.97 -5.54 26.34
C HIS A 396 6.82 -4.02 26.21
N GLN A 397 7.88 -3.25 26.49
CA GLN A 397 7.85 -1.77 26.48
C GLN A 397 7.41 -1.15 25.15
N LYS A 398 7.55 -1.89 24.05
CA LYS A 398 7.11 -1.49 22.71
C LYS A 398 5.60 -1.56 22.52
N TYR A 399 4.93 -2.46 23.23
CA TYR A 399 3.48 -2.69 23.17
C TYR A 399 2.93 -2.89 24.59
N PRO A 400 3.00 -1.87 25.46
CA PRO A 400 2.64 -1.99 26.86
C PRO A 400 1.12 -1.98 27.11
N GLY A 401 0.32 -1.73 26.08
CA GLY A 401 -1.06 -1.26 26.22
C GLY A 401 -1.14 0.14 26.82
N GLU A 402 -2.35 0.66 27.05
CA GLU A 402 -2.56 1.92 27.79
C GLU A 402 -2.10 1.81 29.26
N SER A 403 -2.27 0.63 29.83
CA SER A 403 -1.86 0.24 31.18
C SER A 403 -2.04 -1.27 31.33
N ILE A 404 -1.62 -1.84 32.46
CA ILE A 404 -1.92 -3.24 32.82
C ILE A 404 -3.44 -3.49 32.78
N SER A 405 -4.25 -2.50 33.17
CA SER A 405 -5.71 -2.59 33.17
C SER A 405 -6.35 -2.70 31.78
N ALA A 406 -5.59 -2.61 30.68
CA ALA A 406 -6.11 -2.80 29.33
C ALA A 406 -6.73 -4.18 29.08
N LEU A 407 -6.42 -5.19 29.91
CA LEU A 407 -7.07 -6.51 29.86
C LEU A 407 -8.42 -6.54 30.61
N VAL A 408 -8.79 -5.48 31.32
CA VAL A 408 -9.97 -5.42 32.20
C VAL A 408 -10.62 -4.03 32.24
N ASN A 409 -10.56 -3.26 31.15
CA ASN A 409 -11.09 -1.89 31.09
C ASN A 409 -12.44 -1.81 30.36
N GLY A 410 -12.92 -2.92 29.81
CA GLY A 410 -14.13 -3.00 29.00
C GLY A 410 -13.92 -2.50 27.57
N ILE A 411 -12.69 -2.38 27.08
CA ILE A 411 -12.33 -1.82 25.78
C ILE A 411 -11.53 -2.83 24.97
N GLY A 412 -12.22 -3.44 24.01
CA GLY A 412 -11.65 -4.36 23.06
C GLY A 412 -10.85 -3.69 21.94
N GLY A 413 -9.64 -4.20 21.71
CA GLY A 413 -8.75 -3.76 20.63
C GLY A 413 -9.25 -4.14 19.24
N THR A 414 -8.78 -3.37 18.26
CA THR A 414 -9.02 -3.56 16.82
C THR A 414 -8.02 -4.53 16.20
N ILE A 415 -8.13 -4.89 14.90
CA ILE A 415 -7.11 -5.73 14.25
C ILE A 415 -5.74 -5.02 14.11
N ASN A 416 -5.67 -3.70 14.38
CA ASN A 416 -4.44 -2.95 14.36
C ASN A 416 -3.65 -3.24 15.65
N TYR A 417 -2.53 -3.96 15.55
CA TYR A 417 -1.67 -4.26 16.70
C TYR A 417 -1.07 -3.03 17.39
N ARG A 418 -1.19 -1.83 16.79
CA ARG A 418 -0.75 -0.55 17.40
C ARG A 418 -1.85 0.12 18.23
N ASP A 419 -3.04 -0.45 18.26
CA ASP A 419 -4.13 -0.02 19.12
C ASP A 419 -3.69 -0.13 20.60
N PRO A 420 -3.90 0.92 21.41
CA PRO A 420 -3.48 0.93 22.82
C PRO A 420 -4.20 -0.11 23.69
N SER A 421 -5.28 -0.75 23.22
CA SER A 421 -5.89 -1.89 23.92
C SER A 421 -5.00 -3.13 23.95
N TRP A 422 -4.06 -3.28 23.01
CA TRP A 422 -3.23 -4.48 22.95
C TRP A 422 -2.03 -4.44 23.88
N GLN A 423 -1.86 -5.52 24.65
CA GLN A 423 -0.61 -5.83 25.35
C GLN A 423 0.14 -6.93 24.61
N GLY A 424 1.41 -6.67 24.28
CA GLY A 424 2.27 -7.58 23.54
C GLY A 424 3.32 -8.28 24.42
N PHE A 425 3.45 -9.59 24.27
CA PHE A 425 4.39 -10.44 24.99
C PHE A 425 5.35 -11.12 24.01
N GLU A 426 6.63 -10.71 23.99
CA GLU A 426 7.67 -11.28 23.11
C GLU A 426 8.36 -12.46 23.78
N ALA A 427 8.28 -13.64 23.18
CA ALA A 427 8.84 -14.89 23.71
C ALA A 427 8.50 -15.17 25.20
N LYS A 428 7.36 -14.64 25.64
CA LYS A 428 6.84 -14.72 27.00
C LYS A 428 5.37 -15.07 26.96
N ASP A 429 4.91 -15.78 27.99
CA ASP A 429 3.53 -16.18 28.15
C ASP A 429 2.70 -15.01 28.69
N LEU A 430 1.43 -14.92 28.27
CA LEU A 430 0.44 -14.16 29.01
C LEU A 430 0.00 -15.00 30.20
N ILE A 431 0.13 -14.49 31.43
CA ILE A 431 -0.47 -15.08 32.63
C ILE A 431 -1.15 -13.95 33.40
N ALA A 432 -2.47 -13.84 33.29
CA ALA A 432 -3.26 -12.79 33.92
C ALA A 432 -4.13 -13.37 35.03
N THR A 433 -3.98 -12.89 36.26
CA THR A 433 -4.83 -13.25 37.40
C THR A 433 -5.65 -12.03 37.84
N ILE A 434 -6.96 -12.16 37.83
CA ILE A 434 -7.93 -11.10 38.15
C ILE A 434 -8.55 -11.41 39.51
N ASP A 435 -8.55 -10.46 40.45
CA ASP A 435 -9.29 -10.53 41.71
C ASP A 435 -10.60 -9.74 41.58
N LEU A 436 -11.75 -10.41 41.61
CA LEU A 436 -13.07 -9.78 41.53
C LEU A 436 -13.42 -8.96 42.79
N GLY A 437 -12.59 -9.05 43.84
CA GLY A 437 -12.71 -8.35 45.13
C GLY A 437 -13.56 -9.11 46.15
N GLU A 438 -14.52 -9.89 45.67
CA GLU A 438 -15.41 -10.75 46.46
C GLU A 438 -15.79 -12.00 45.65
N ILE A 439 -16.34 -13.01 46.33
CA ILE A 439 -16.85 -14.20 45.66
C ILE A 439 -18.07 -13.82 44.82
N LYS A 440 -18.05 -14.20 43.54
CA LYS A 440 -19.11 -13.99 42.57
C LYS A 440 -19.48 -15.32 41.91
N ASN A 441 -20.75 -15.43 41.52
CA ASN A 441 -21.16 -16.45 40.56
C ASN A 441 -20.76 -16.01 39.16
N ILE A 442 -19.98 -16.84 38.48
CA ILE A 442 -19.55 -16.61 37.11
C ILE A 442 -20.09 -17.72 36.19
N ASN A 443 -20.65 -17.33 35.05
CA ASN A 443 -21.25 -18.21 34.06
C ASN A 443 -20.42 -18.28 32.76
N SER A 444 -19.50 -17.35 32.52
CA SER A 444 -18.56 -17.48 31.41
C SER A 444 -17.29 -16.66 31.58
N VAL A 445 -16.22 -17.14 30.97
CA VAL A 445 -14.97 -16.41 30.82
C VAL A 445 -14.57 -16.43 29.36
N ARG A 446 -14.09 -15.29 28.86
CA ARG A 446 -13.57 -15.12 27.51
C ARG A 446 -12.28 -14.32 27.52
N VAL A 447 -11.34 -14.70 26.67
CA VAL A 447 -10.12 -13.92 26.37
C VAL A 447 -10.00 -13.77 24.87
N ARG A 448 -9.42 -12.66 24.45
CA ARG A 448 -9.20 -12.29 23.05
C ARG A 448 -7.71 -12.24 22.75
N PHE A 449 -7.31 -12.78 21.59
CA PHE A 449 -5.94 -12.72 21.08
C PHE A 449 -5.93 -12.22 19.65
N LEU A 450 -4.97 -11.36 19.31
CA LEU A 450 -4.74 -10.93 17.94
C LEU A 450 -3.87 -11.96 17.20
N GLN A 451 -4.18 -12.22 15.93
CA GLN A 451 -3.26 -12.90 15.01
C GLN A 451 -2.88 -11.94 13.87
N ASP A 452 -1.59 -11.83 13.62
CA ASP A 452 -1.03 -11.22 12.41
C ASP A 452 0.38 -11.81 12.19
N GLN A 453 0.44 -12.96 11.52
CA GLN A 453 1.69 -13.70 11.37
C GLN A 453 2.73 -12.91 10.59
N VAL A 454 2.33 -11.99 9.69
CA VAL A 454 3.28 -11.16 8.90
C VAL A 454 4.10 -10.23 9.80
N VAL A 455 3.53 -9.82 10.94
CA VAL A 455 4.23 -9.01 11.95
C VAL A 455 4.60 -9.82 13.20
N TRP A 456 4.86 -11.13 13.05
CA TRP A 456 5.33 -12.03 14.10
C TRP A 456 4.34 -12.26 15.26
N ILE A 457 3.04 -11.92 15.08
CA ILE A 457 1.99 -12.10 16.10
C ILE A 457 1.22 -13.40 15.82
N PHE A 458 1.30 -14.33 16.76
CA PHE A 458 0.72 -15.67 16.66
C PHE A 458 -0.33 -15.90 17.75
N LEU A 459 -1.23 -16.84 17.49
CA LEU A 459 -2.10 -17.34 18.55
C LEU A 459 -1.25 -18.10 19.58
N PRO A 460 -1.63 -18.09 20.87
CA PRO A 460 -0.97 -18.93 21.86
C PRO A 460 -0.96 -20.40 21.42
N LYS A 461 0.11 -21.14 21.69
CA LYS A 461 0.16 -22.60 21.44
C LYS A 461 -0.83 -23.37 22.31
N LYS A 462 -1.22 -22.76 23.42
CA LYS A 462 -2.18 -23.29 24.38
C LYS A 462 -2.85 -22.11 25.08
N VAL A 463 -4.16 -22.18 25.27
CA VAL A 463 -4.92 -21.25 26.11
C VAL A 463 -5.51 -22.04 27.29
N GLN A 464 -5.35 -21.54 28.51
CA GLN A 464 -5.95 -22.11 29.71
C GLN A 464 -6.74 -21.04 30.46
N ILE A 465 -7.89 -21.43 31.01
CA ILE A 465 -8.68 -20.60 31.92
C ILE A 465 -8.88 -21.41 33.20
N GLU A 466 -8.56 -20.78 34.32
CA GLU A 466 -8.65 -21.35 35.66
C GLU A 466 -9.47 -20.40 36.55
N HIS A 467 -10.05 -20.94 37.62
CA HIS A 467 -10.72 -20.14 38.66
C HIS A 467 -10.27 -20.56 40.05
N SER A 468 -10.49 -19.69 41.04
CA SER A 468 -10.16 -19.96 42.44
C SER A 468 -11.02 -19.12 43.38
N VAL A 469 -11.38 -19.67 44.53
CA VAL A 469 -12.06 -18.95 45.61
C VAL A 469 -11.05 -18.33 46.59
N ASP A 470 -9.92 -19.00 46.82
CA ASP A 470 -8.93 -18.65 47.86
C ASP A 470 -7.69 -17.90 47.32
N GLY A 471 -7.53 -17.82 45.99
CA GLY A 471 -6.38 -17.22 45.33
C GLY A 471 -5.10 -18.05 45.41
N LYS A 472 -5.17 -19.29 45.91
CA LYS A 472 -4.03 -20.21 46.07
C LYS A 472 -4.21 -21.47 45.22
N THR A 473 -5.37 -22.09 45.29
CA THR A 473 -5.70 -23.32 44.56
C THR A 473 -6.54 -22.96 43.35
N PHE A 474 -6.04 -23.26 42.16
CA PHE A 474 -6.70 -22.92 40.90
C PHE A 474 -7.15 -24.18 40.16
N GLU A 475 -8.43 -24.22 39.81
CA GLU A 475 -9.04 -25.31 39.06
C GLU A 475 -9.16 -24.94 37.58
N LEU A 476 -8.76 -25.86 36.69
CA LEU A 476 -8.82 -25.67 35.25
C LEU A 476 -10.25 -25.87 34.74
N VAL A 477 -10.81 -24.85 34.09
CA VAL A 477 -12.17 -24.89 33.52
C VAL A 477 -12.17 -24.90 31.99
N HIS A 478 -11.07 -24.51 31.36
CA HIS A 478 -10.93 -24.55 29.90
C HIS A 478 -9.49 -24.77 29.47
N GLN A 479 -9.31 -25.56 28.41
CA GLN A 479 -8.06 -25.66 27.69
C GLN A 479 -8.32 -25.80 26.19
N SER A 480 -7.56 -25.08 25.38
CA SER A 480 -7.57 -25.19 23.92
C SER A 480 -6.17 -25.07 23.34
N PHE A 481 -6.00 -25.60 22.12
CA PHE A 481 -4.74 -25.62 21.38
C PHE A 481 -4.99 -24.98 20.00
N PRO A 482 -4.82 -23.66 19.87
CA PRO A 482 -5.00 -22.95 18.61
C PRO A 482 -4.07 -23.50 17.52
N ASP A 483 -4.59 -23.63 16.30
CA ASP A 483 -3.77 -23.96 15.15
C ASP A 483 -2.91 -22.75 14.76
N ASN A 484 -1.60 -22.98 14.66
CA ASN A 484 -0.62 -22.02 14.19
C ASN A 484 -0.01 -22.50 12.88
N GLY A 485 -0.81 -23.08 11.98
CA GLY A 485 -0.48 -23.22 10.57
C GLY A 485 -0.31 -21.86 9.90
N PHE A 486 0.37 -21.84 8.75
CA PHE A 486 0.59 -20.61 7.99
C PHE A 486 -0.74 -19.94 7.61
N SER A 487 -0.89 -18.66 7.94
CA SER A 487 -2.11 -17.90 7.65
C SER A 487 -1.81 -16.43 7.36
N TYR A 488 -2.47 -15.91 6.31
CA TYR A 488 -2.54 -14.48 6.02
C TYR A 488 -3.70 -13.76 6.72
N VAL A 489 -4.47 -14.49 7.53
CA VAL A 489 -5.61 -13.94 8.25
C VAL A 489 -5.09 -13.06 9.39
N GLN A 490 -5.42 -11.79 9.29
CA GLN A 490 -5.28 -10.80 10.35
C GLN A 490 -6.65 -10.60 11.00
N ASP A 491 -6.83 -11.12 12.21
CA ASP A 491 -8.12 -11.10 12.91
C ASP A 491 -7.94 -11.24 14.43
N VAL A 492 -9.01 -10.99 15.18
CA VAL A 492 -9.08 -11.20 16.62
C VAL A 492 -9.83 -12.51 16.91
N PHE A 493 -9.17 -13.40 17.63
CA PHE A 493 -9.68 -14.72 17.99
C PHE A 493 -10.13 -14.74 19.44
N GLU A 494 -11.35 -15.21 19.69
CA GLU A 494 -11.90 -15.31 21.03
C GLU A 494 -11.89 -16.76 21.54
N PHE A 495 -11.42 -16.96 22.76
CA PHE A 495 -11.46 -18.24 23.45
C PHE A 495 -12.43 -18.13 24.62
N LYS A 496 -13.55 -18.85 24.52
CA LYS A 496 -14.68 -18.75 25.45
C LYS A 496 -14.97 -20.07 26.11
N VAL A 497 -15.26 -20.03 27.41
CA VAL A 497 -15.85 -21.14 28.16
C VAL A 497 -17.18 -20.71 28.77
N LYS A 498 -18.19 -21.57 28.66
CA LYS A 498 -19.43 -21.46 29.44
C LYS A 498 -19.29 -22.34 30.68
N LEU A 499 -19.63 -21.80 31.82
CA LEU A 499 -19.53 -22.42 33.13
C LEU A 499 -20.94 -22.68 33.64
N LYS A 500 -21.12 -23.76 34.41
CA LYS A 500 -22.40 -24.07 35.07
C LYS A 500 -22.56 -23.25 36.34
N GLU A 501 -22.43 -21.93 36.22
CA GLU A 501 -22.50 -20.96 37.32
C GLU A 501 -21.68 -21.39 38.55
N ILE A 502 -20.40 -21.03 38.55
CA ILE A 502 -19.47 -21.42 39.62
C ILE A 502 -19.16 -20.23 40.53
N GLU A 503 -18.97 -20.50 41.81
CA GLU A 503 -18.44 -19.51 42.74
C GLU A 503 -16.95 -19.28 42.49
N SER A 504 -16.56 -18.04 42.30
CA SER A 504 -15.16 -17.67 42.10
C SER A 504 -14.89 -16.25 42.60
N ARG A 505 -13.71 -16.05 43.17
CA ARG A 505 -13.17 -14.71 43.42
C ARG A 505 -12.06 -14.36 42.44
N TYR A 506 -11.25 -15.35 42.06
CA TYR A 506 -10.10 -15.18 41.19
C TYR A 506 -10.31 -15.91 39.88
N VAL A 507 -10.01 -15.26 38.76
CA VAL A 507 -9.95 -15.89 37.45
C VAL A 507 -8.55 -15.73 36.90
N ARG A 508 -7.97 -16.82 36.38
CA ARG A 508 -6.65 -16.79 35.76
C ARG A 508 -6.71 -17.25 34.32
N VAL A 509 -6.18 -16.44 33.42
CA VAL A 509 -6.05 -16.75 32.00
C VAL A 509 -4.57 -16.91 31.65
N LYS A 510 -4.24 -17.98 30.94
CA LYS A 510 -2.88 -18.26 30.45
C LYS A 510 -2.89 -18.42 28.93
N GLY A 511 -2.14 -17.58 28.24
CA GLY A 511 -1.84 -17.71 26.81
C GLY A 511 -0.37 -18.08 26.64
N PHE A 512 -0.08 -19.35 26.36
CA PHE A 512 1.29 -19.82 26.23
C PHE A 512 1.86 -19.47 24.86
N ASN A 513 3.01 -18.80 24.83
CA ASN A 513 3.67 -18.36 23.62
C ASN A 513 4.36 -19.54 22.91
N LEU A 514 4.51 -19.42 21.58
CA LEU A 514 5.34 -20.32 20.78
C LEU A 514 6.84 -20.18 21.14
N ASN A 515 7.22 -19.06 21.78
CA ASN A 515 8.57 -18.60 22.11
C ASN A 515 9.42 -18.25 20.89
N THR A 516 9.34 -19.04 19.83
CA THR A 516 10.00 -18.79 18.56
C THR A 516 9.04 -18.93 17.39
N CYS A 517 9.27 -18.15 16.33
CA CYS A 517 8.53 -18.24 15.08
C CYS A 517 8.63 -19.64 14.45
N PRO A 518 7.53 -20.21 13.93
CA PRO A 518 7.51 -21.53 13.30
C PRO A 518 8.36 -21.67 12.04
N ASP A 519 8.60 -22.92 11.63
CA ASP A 519 9.43 -23.28 10.47
C ASP A 519 8.89 -22.93 9.08
N TYR A 520 7.68 -22.42 8.97
CA TYR A 520 7.20 -21.85 7.71
C TYR A 520 7.45 -20.33 7.66
N HIS A 521 7.65 -19.69 8.81
CA HIS A 521 7.71 -18.23 8.92
C HIS A 521 9.09 -17.69 8.50
N PRO A 522 9.19 -16.53 7.83
CA PRO A 522 10.49 -15.97 7.46
C PRO A 522 11.37 -15.49 8.59
N GLY A 523 10.77 -15.18 9.75
CA GLY A 523 11.48 -14.90 10.98
C GLY A 523 11.80 -16.13 11.84
N ALA A 524 11.75 -17.34 11.30
CA ALA A 524 11.89 -18.57 12.09
C ALA A 524 13.14 -18.64 12.95
N GLY A 525 12.97 -19.22 14.14
CA GLY A 525 13.96 -19.22 15.20
C GLY A 525 14.10 -17.87 15.93
N GLY A 526 13.61 -16.77 15.35
CA GLY A 526 13.44 -15.49 16.05
C GLY A 526 12.23 -15.50 17.00
N PRO A 527 12.11 -14.51 17.90
CA PRO A 527 11.05 -14.47 18.90
C PRO A 527 9.66 -14.32 18.26
N SER A 528 8.64 -14.91 18.90
CA SER A 528 7.23 -14.75 18.53
C SER A 528 6.47 -13.89 19.55
N TRP A 529 5.46 -13.19 19.06
CA TRP A 529 4.58 -12.36 19.89
C TRP A 529 3.26 -13.06 20.17
N VAL A 530 2.78 -12.91 21.40
CA VAL A 530 1.37 -13.12 21.77
C VAL A 530 0.80 -11.74 22.12
N PHE A 531 -0.34 -11.41 21.52
CA PHE A 531 -1.05 -10.15 21.78
C PHE A 531 -2.41 -10.48 22.37
N ALA A 532 -2.72 -9.89 23.52
CA ALA A 532 -4.00 -10.05 24.16
C ALA A 532 -4.58 -8.69 24.56
N ASP A 533 -5.90 -8.66 24.56
CA ASP A 533 -6.71 -7.59 25.11
C ASP A 533 -7.77 -8.22 26.04
N GLU A 534 -8.83 -7.46 26.31
CA GLU A 534 -9.94 -7.74 27.22
C GLU A 534 -10.20 -9.21 27.63
N ILE A 535 -10.24 -9.42 28.96
CA ILE A 535 -10.69 -10.65 29.62
C ILE A 535 -12.07 -10.41 30.21
N ILE A 536 -13.07 -11.03 29.58
CA ILE A 536 -14.49 -10.80 29.83
C ILE A 536 -15.02 -11.89 30.76
N ILE A 537 -15.52 -11.51 31.94
CA ILE A 537 -16.06 -12.42 32.97
C ILE A 537 -17.52 -12.07 33.25
N GLN A 538 -18.46 -12.98 32.92
CA GLN A 538 -19.90 -12.77 33.09
C GLN A 538 -20.52 -13.69 34.11
#